data_AF-A0A1F3WVU7-F1
#
_entry.id   AF-A0A1F3WVU7-F1
#
_cell.length_a   1.000
_cell.length_b   1.000
_cell.length_c   1.000
_cell.angle_alpha   90.00
_cell.angle_beta   90.00
_cell.angle_gamma   90.00
#
_symmetry.space_group_name_H-M   'P 1'
#
loop_
_entity.id
_entity.type
_entity.pdbx_description
1 polymer ?
#
loop_
_entity_poly.entity_id
_entity_poly.type
_entity_poly.pdbx_seq_one_letter_code
_entity_poly.pdbx_strand_id
1 'polypeptide(L)'
;MKEKILEKTRRTRGDSLACIVSDINPMLKGWFAYFKHAHERTFSTLDAQIRRRLRAMLRKQEKRPGFGRCHADHQRWPNAFFAEAGLFAMHTVWLNARQSR
;
A
#
# COMPACT_ATOMS: atom_id res chain seq x y z
N MET A 1 5.02 1.24 14.46
CA MET A 1 4.99 0.83 13.02
C MET A 1 3.80 1.44 12.27
N LYS A 2 2.56 1.10 12.65
CA LYS A 2 1.35 1.66 12.02
C LYS A 2 1.31 3.18 12.08
N GLU A 3 1.80 3.79 13.17
CA GLU A 3 1.92 5.24 13.32
C GLU A 3 2.94 5.87 12.39
N LYS A 4 4.15 5.33 12.26
CA LYS A 4 5.13 5.80 11.25
C LYS A 4 4.59 5.69 9.81
N ILE A 5 3.85 4.63 9.51
CA ILE A 5 3.13 4.50 8.24
C ILE A 5 2.02 5.55 8.16
N LEU A 6 1.28 5.81 9.24
CA LEU A 6 0.24 6.84 9.31
C LEU A 6 0.81 8.25 9.07
N GLU A 7 1.94 8.57 9.66
CA GLU A 7 2.65 9.84 9.54
C GLU A 7 3.21 10.04 8.14
N LYS A 8 3.84 9.02 7.55
CA LYS A 8 4.36 9.11 6.18
C LYS A 8 3.26 9.11 5.12
N THR A 9 2.14 8.44 5.37
CA THR A 9 0.94 8.47 4.52
C THR A 9 -0.07 9.52 4.97
N ARG A 10 0.40 10.69 5.43
CA ARG A 10 -0.49 11.78 5.79
C ARG A 10 -1.29 12.21 4.55
N ARG A 11 -2.60 12.27 4.73
CA ARG A 11 -3.59 12.43 3.64
C ARG A 11 -3.46 13.77 2.87
N THR A 12 -2.71 14.72 3.40
CA THR A 12 -2.62 16.11 2.93
C THR A 12 -1.24 16.47 2.37
N ARG A 13 -0.38 15.49 2.09
CA ARG A 13 1.02 15.75 1.70
C ARG A 13 1.20 16.39 0.32
N GLY A 14 0.21 16.32 -0.57
CA GLY A 14 0.33 16.89 -1.93
C GLY A 14 1.32 16.18 -2.85
N ASP A 15 2.09 15.22 -2.33
CA ASP A 15 3.10 14.47 -3.09
C ASP A 15 2.48 13.51 -4.12
N SER A 16 3.25 13.24 -5.18
CA SER A 16 2.88 12.23 -6.18
C SER A 16 2.83 10.82 -5.56
N LEU A 17 2.01 9.94 -6.15
CA LEU A 17 1.91 8.55 -5.71
C LEU A 17 3.28 7.85 -5.69
N ALA A 18 4.10 8.10 -6.71
CA ALA A 18 5.42 7.50 -6.85
C ALA A 18 6.37 7.92 -5.71
N CYS A 19 6.38 9.20 -5.33
CA CYS A 19 7.19 9.68 -4.20
C CYS A 19 6.79 8.97 -2.90
N ILE A 20 5.49 8.83 -2.67
CA ILE A 20 4.95 8.20 -1.46
C ILE A 20 5.26 6.70 -1.44
N VAL A 21 5.09 6.03 -2.57
CA VAL A 21 5.46 4.62 -2.72
C VAL A 21 6.95 4.42 -2.44
N SER A 22 7.81 5.27 -3.01
CA SER A 22 9.26 5.22 -2.77
C SER A 22 9.62 5.44 -1.30
N ASP A 23 8.89 6.31 -0.59
CA ASP A 23 9.15 6.63 0.81
C ASP A 23 8.70 5.50 1.77
N ILE A 24 7.69 4.72 1.38
CA ILE A 24 7.13 3.63 2.20
C ILE A 24 7.83 2.29 1.90
N ASN A 25 8.25 2.06 0.67
CA ASN A 25 8.86 0.80 0.22
C ASN A 25 10.03 0.30 1.11
N PRO A 26 11.02 1.12 1.51
CA PRO A 26 12.09 0.69 2.41
C PRO A 26 11.58 0.20 3.77
N MET A 27 10.54 0.85 4.33
CA MET A 27 9.92 0.40 5.58
C MET A 27 9.21 -0.93 5.41
N LEU A 28 8.51 -1.13 4.29
CA LEU A 28 7.85 -2.40 3.99
C LEU A 28 8.87 -3.53 3.82
N LYS A 29 9.97 -3.28 3.11
CA LYS A 29 11.06 -4.26 2.96
C LYS A 29 11.67 -4.65 4.30
N GLY A 30 12.00 -3.67 5.15
CA GLY A 30 12.55 -3.94 6.49
C GLY A 30 11.57 -4.70 7.39
N TRP A 31 10.29 -4.34 7.33
CA TRP A 31 9.24 -5.05 8.07
C TRP A 31 9.03 -6.48 7.56
N PHE A 32 9.00 -6.68 6.24
CA PHE A 32 8.88 -8.00 5.64
C PHE A 32 10.05 -8.89 6.04
N ALA A 33 11.29 -8.37 6.02
CA ALA A 33 12.47 -9.11 6.44
C ALA A 33 12.38 -9.56 7.92
N TYR A 34 11.88 -8.69 8.80
CA TYR A 34 11.68 -9.00 10.22
C TYR A 34 10.54 -10.01 10.44
N PHE A 35 9.41 -9.84 9.74
CA PHE A 35 8.21 -10.64 9.89
C PHE A 35 8.10 -11.79 8.87
N LYS A 36 9.18 -12.24 8.26
CA LYS A 36 9.16 -13.25 7.16
C LYS A 36 8.47 -14.57 7.53
N HIS A 37 8.42 -14.90 8.82
CA HIS A 37 7.76 -16.11 9.35
C HIS A 37 6.29 -15.86 9.78
N ALA A 38 5.75 -14.66 9.55
CA ALA A 38 4.37 -14.35 9.86
C ALA A 38 3.40 -15.07 8.92
N HIS A 39 2.15 -15.21 9.37
CA HIS A 39 1.09 -15.86 8.61
C HIS A 39 0.69 -15.04 7.36
N GLU A 40 0.36 -15.71 6.26
CA GLU A 40 -0.02 -15.10 4.96
C GLU A 40 -1.06 -13.97 5.09
N ARG A 41 -2.11 -14.24 5.88
CA ARG A 41 -3.21 -13.30 6.14
C ARG A 41 -2.73 -11.94 6.66
N THR A 42 -1.62 -11.91 7.40
CA THR A 42 -1.05 -10.67 7.93
C THR A 42 -0.54 -9.78 6.80
N PHE A 43 0.17 -10.35 5.82
CA PHE A 43 0.69 -9.61 4.67
C PHE A 43 -0.45 -9.06 3.79
N SER A 44 -1.41 -9.92 3.44
CA SER A 44 -2.57 -9.51 2.62
C SER A 44 -3.39 -8.40 3.29
N THR A 45 -3.63 -8.51 4.60
CA THR A 45 -4.36 -7.48 5.37
C THR A 45 -3.61 -6.15 5.40
N LEU A 46 -2.29 -6.19 5.58
CA LEU A 46 -1.45 -5.00 5.62
C LEU A 46 -1.37 -4.32 4.24
N ASP A 47 -1.17 -5.09 3.18
CA ASP A 47 -1.19 -4.59 1.80
C ASP A 47 -2.55 -3.96 1.44
N ALA A 48 -3.66 -4.54 1.92
CA ALA A 48 -4.99 -3.97 1.74
C ALA A 48 -5.17 -2.65 2.49
N GLN A 49 -4.65 -2.55 3.73
CA GLN A 49 -4.67 -1.30 4.50
C GLN A 49 -3.88 -0.19 3.81
N ILE A 50 -2.70 -0.50 3.27
CA ILE A 50 -1.87 0.48 2.54
C ILE A 50 -2.58 0.96 1.29
N ARG A 51 -3.05 0.04 0.44
CA ARG A 51 -3.80 0.40 -0.80
C ARG A 51 -5.03 1.24 -0.50
N ARG A 52 -5.80 0.91 0.55
CA ARG A 52 -6.96 1.70 0.97
C ARG A 52 -6.58 3.15 1.29
N ARG A 53 -5.45 3.36 1.95
CA ARG A 53 -4.98 4.71 2.33
C ARG A 53 -4.49 5.50 1.13
N LEU A 54 -3.78 4.86 0.22
CA LEU A 54 -3.37 5.48 -1.04
C LEU A 54 -4.59 5.92 -1.86
N ARG A 55 -5.63 5.08 -1.96
CA ARG A 55 -6.91 5.48 -2.59
C ARG A 55 -7.56 6.67 -1.89
N ALA A 56 -7.64 6.66 -0.57
CA ALA A 56 -8.23 7.75 0.20
C ALA A 56 -7.48 9.09 0.06
N MET A 57 -6.16 9.01 -0.20
CA MET A 57 -5.30 10.16 -0.47
C MET A 57 -5.47 10.68 -1.91
N LEU A 58 -5.40 9.80 -2.93
CA LEU A 58 -5.65 10.17 -4.32
C LEU A 58 -7.02 10.84 -4.48
N ARG A 59 -8.04 10.28 -3.83
CA ARG A 59 -9.38 10.87 -3.82
C ARG A 59 -9.43 12.26 -3.18
N LYS A 60 -8.62 12.51 -2.15
CA LYS A 60 -8.49 13.84 -1.53
C LYS A 60 -7.75 14.82 -2.45
N GLN A 61 -6.71 14.36 -3.17
CA GLN A 61 -6.01 15.14 -4.19
C GLN A 61 -6.94 15.55 -5.33
N GLU A 62 -7.88 14.68 -5.72
CA GLU A 62 -8.94 14.99 -6.70
C GLU A 62 -10.06 15.89 -6.15
N LYS A 63 -9.90 16.45 -4.94
CA LYS A 63 -10.90 17.30 -4.28
C LYS A 63 -12.25 16.59 -4.00
N ARG A 64 -12.27 15.25 -3.96
CA ARG A 64 -13.49 14.46 -3.69
C ARG A 64 -13.58 14.09 -2.19
N PRO A 65 -14.60 14.56 -1.44
CA PRO A 65 -14.74 14.27 -0.01
C PRO A 65 -15.21 12.83 0.24
N GLY A 66 -14.61 12.12 1.22
CA GLY A 66 -14.99 10.74 1.64
C GLY A 66 -13.84 9.72 1.67
N PHE A 67 -14.08 8.49 2.14
CA PHE A 67 -13.03 7.54 2.55
C PHE A 67 -12.38 6.67 1.45
N GLY A 68 -12.80 6.79 0.19
CA GLY A 68 -12.18 5.99 -0.90
C GLY A 68 -12.59 4.52 -0.89
N ARG A 69 -13.79 4.20 -0.38
CA ARG A 69 -14.31 2.83 -0.20
C ARG A 69 -15.35 2.46 -1.27
N CYS A 70 -15.57 3.32 -2.26
CA CYS A 70 -16.59 3.12 -3.28
C CYS A 70 -16.09 2.16 -4.37
N HIS A 71 -16.99 1.39 -4.99
CA HIS A 71 -16.65 0.51 -6.11
C HIS A 71 -15.97 1.28 -7.26
N ALA A 72 -16.43 2.50 -7.53
CA ALA A 72 -15.82 3.40 -8.52
C ALA A 72 -14.34 3.70 -8.21
N ASP A 73 -13.95 3.84 -6.94
CA ASP A 73 -12.55 4.07 -6.57
C ASP A 73 -11.69 2.81 -6.81
N HIS A 74 -12.28 1.62 -6.66
CA HIS A 74 -11.59 0.36 -6.95
C HIS A 74 -11.41 0.13 -8.46
N GLN A 75 -12.38 0.56 -9.27
CA GLN A 75 -12.26 0.52 -10.74
C GLN A 75 -11.25 1.55 -11.25
N ARG A 76 -11.20 2.74 -10.63
CA ARG A 76 -10.30 3.82 -11.03
C ARG A 76 -8.85 3.60 -10.60
N TRP A 77 -8.64 3.01 -9.42
CA TRP A 77 -7.32 2.63 -8.91
C TRP A 77 -7.28 1.13 -8.61
N PRO A 78 -7.16 0.30 -9.66
CA PRO A 78 -7.02 -1.14 -9.51
C PRO A 78 -5.70 -1.47 -8.80
N ASN A 79 -5.54 -2.73 -8.36
CA ASN A 79 -4.30 -3.13 -7.70
C ASN A 79 -3.09 -3.03 -8.66
N ALA A 80 -3.31 -3.24 -9.96
CA ALA A 80 -2.31 -3.08 -11.01
C ALA A 80 -1.73 -1.65 -11.04
N PHE A 81 -2.56 -0.62 -10.88
CA PHE A 81 -2.12 0.77 -10.86
C PHE A 81 -1.09 1.05 -9.74
N PHE A 82 -1.26 0.43 -8.57
CA PHE A 82 -0.28 0.56 -7.49
C PHE A 82 0.98 -0.28 -7.75
N ALA A 83 0.85 -1.42 -8.42
CA ALA A 83 1.99 -2.25 -8.82
C ALA A 83 2.86 -1.54 -9.87
N GLU A 84 2.24 -0.89 -10.86
CA GLU A 84 2.91 -0.04 -11.87
C GLU A 84 3.61 1.16 -11.23
N ALA A 85 3.02 1.75 -10.18
CA ALA A 85 3.67 2.78 -9.37
C ALA A 85 4.85 2.27 -8.52
N GLY A 86 5.13 0.96 -8.55
CA GLY A 86 6.25 0.33 -7.85
C GLY A 86 5.97 -0.04 -6.39
N LEU A 87 4.69 -0.17 -5.98
CA LEU A 87 4.35 -0.52 -4.60
C LEU A 87 4.84 -1.92 -4.26
N PHE A 88 5.63 -2.04 -3.19
CA PHE A 88 6.06 -3.32 -2.66
C PHE A 88 4.88 -4.08 -2.03
N ALA A 89 4.36 -5.08 -2.73
CA ALA A 89 3.31 -5.97 -2.26
C ALA A 89 3.91 -7.17 -1.53
N MET A 90 3.79 -7.20 -0.20
CA MET A 90 4.37 -8.27 0.63
C MET A 90 3.77 -9.63 0.33
N HIS A 91 2.46 -9.68 0.06
CA HIS A 91 1.76 -10.92 -0.28
C HIS A 91 2.30 -11.55 -1.57
N THR A 92 2.56 -10.75 -2.60
CA THR A 92 3.15 -11.21 -3.87
C THR A 92 4.56 -11.75 -3.65
N VAL A 93 5.39 -11.07 -2.86
CA VAL A 93 6.75 -11.53 -2.55
C VAL A 93 6.74 -12.82 -1.75
N TRP A 94 5.83 -12.95 -0.78
CA TRP A 94 5.65 -14.18 0.00
C TRP A 94 5.21 -15.36 -0.87
N LEU A 95 4.28 -15.14 -1.81
CA LEU A 95 3.85 -16.15 -2.77
C LEU A 95 5.01 -16.64 -3.64
N ASN A 96 5.81 -15.71 -4.19
CA ASN A 96 6.99 -16.07 -5.00
C ASN A 96 8.03 -16.85 -4.20
N ALA A 97 8.28 -16.44 -2.95
CA ALA A 97 9.21 -17.15 -2.06
C ALA A 97 8.72 -18.57 -1.72
N ARG A 98 7.40 -18.78 -1.65
CA ARG A 98 6.80 -20.10 -1.41
C ARG A 98 6.82 -21.00 -2.64
N GLN A 99 6.64 -20.45 -3.84
CA GLN A 99 6.60 -21.21 -5.09
C GLN A 99 7.99 -21.67 -5.58
N SER A 100 9.07 -21.10 -5.04
CA SER A 100 10.45 -21.45 -5.39
C SER A 100 10.95 -22.73 -4.70
N ARG A 101 10.07 -23.69 -4.40
CA ARG A 101 10.37 -24.88 -3.59
C ARG A 101 9.89 -26.16 -4.23
#